data_AF-A0A945VIJ9-F1
#
_entry.id   AF-A0A945VIJ9-F1
#
_cell.length_a   1.000
_cell.length_b   1.000
_cell.length_c   1.000
_cell.angle_alpha   90.00
_cell.angle_beta   90.00
_cell.angle_gamma   90.00
#
_symmetry.space_group_name_H-M   'P 1'
#
loop_
_entity.id
_entity.type
_entity.pdbx_description
1 polymer ?
#
loop_
_entity_poly.entity_id
_entity_poly.type
_entity_poly.pdbx_seq_one_letter_code
_entity_poly.pdbx_strand_id
1 'polypeptide(L)'
;DYQKRKFKIENPKMFIQTGLWSLSRHPNYFGEIVLWIGIAIIAFPVLEGSQFVSLISPVFVFWLLTKVSGVPLLEKHADKTWGKKKDYIKYKEDTPILFPKFFK
;
A
#
# COMPACT_ATOMS: atom_id res chain seq x y z
N ASP A 1 -3.62 2.37 8.55
CA ASP A 1 -4.06 1.11 9.19
C ASP A 1 -5.25 1.19 10.14
N TYR A 2 -5.43 2.28 10.89
CA TYR A 2 -6.51 2.41 11.88
C TYR A 2 -7.91 2.03 11.34
N GLN A 3 -8.29 2.55 10.17
CA GLN A 3 -9.59 2.28 9.55
C GLN A 3 -9.79 0.78 9.20
N LYS A 4 -8.77 0.10 8.66
CA LYS A 4 -8.82 -1.35 8.41
C LYS A 4 -8.93 -2.14 9.71
N ARG A 5 -8.20 -1.76 10.76
CA ARG A 5 -8.28 -2.41 12.08
C ARG A 5 -9.69 -2.30 12.65
N LYS A 6 -10.28 -1.11 12.65
CA LYS A 6 -11.65 -0.88 13.12
C LYS A 6 -12.66 -1.72 12.33
N PHE A 7 -12.58 -1.70 11.00
CA PHE A 7 -13.45 -2.51 10.14
C PHE A 7 -13.37 -4.01 10.46
N LYS A 8 -12.17 -4.53 10.72
CA LYS A 8 -11.95 -5.96 11.01
C LYS A 8 -12.46 -6.41 12.38
N ILE A 9 -12.54 -5.51 13.37
CA ILE A 9 -13.16 -5.81 14.66
C ILE A 9 -14.65 -6.11 14.47
N GLU A 10 -15.32 -5.29 13.67
CA GLU A 10 -16.76 -5.44 13.38
C GLU A 10 -17.02 -6.54 12.32
N ASN A 11 -16.09 -6.74 11.38
CA ASN A 11 -16.26 -7.59 10.20
C ASN A 11 -15.06 -8.54 9.97
N PRO A 12 -14.83 -9.53 10.84
CA PRO A 12 -13.60 -10.33 10.84
C PRO A 12 -13.34 -11.07 9.52
N LYS A 13 -14.40 -11.59 8.90
CA LYS A 13 -14.34 -12.41 7.66
C LYS A 13 -14.50 -11.62 6.35
N MET A 14 -14.77 -10.31 6.42
CA MET A 14 -14.98 -9.48 5.22
C MET A 14 -13.71 -8.73 4.81
N PHE A 15 -13.61 -8.33 3.54
CA PHE A 15 -12.57 -7.42 3.07
C PHE A 15 -13.09 -5.98 3.14
N ILE A 16 -12.19 -5.04 3.39
CA ILE A 16 -12.54 -3.62 3.41
C ILE A 16 -12.47 -3.07 1.98
N GLN A 17 -13.48 -2.28 1.60
CA GLN A 17 -13.58 -1.63 0.28
C GLN A 17 -14.08 -0.18 0.40
N THR A 18 -14.05 0.39 1.60
CA THR A 18 -14.57 1.73 1.92
C THR A 18 -13.45 2.63 2.44
N GLY A 19 -13.69 3.95 2.44
CA GLY A 19 -12.72 4.93 2.89
C GLY A 19 -11.45 4.91 2.04
N LEU A 20 -10.28 4.91 2.69
CA LEU A 20 -8.98 4.90 1.97
C LEU A 20 -8.82 3.66 1.08
N TRP A 21 -9.41 2.52 1.48
CA TRP A 21 -9.37 1.29 0.71
C TRP A 21 -10.25 1.33 -0.54
N SER A 22 -11.16 2.29 -0.66
CA SER A 22 -11.91 2.51 -1.92
C SER A 22 -11.09 3.27 -2.97
N LEU A 23 -10.02 3.96 -2.56
CA LEU A 23 -9.17 4.76 -3.44
C LEU A 23 -7.98 3.94 -3.96
N SER A 24 -7.42 3.07 -3.12
CA SER A 24 -6.31 2.17 -3.44
C SER A 24 -6.47 0.90 -2.61
N ARG A 25 -6.06 -0.26 -3.14
CA ARG A 25 -6.11 -1.52 -2.38
C ARG A 25 -5.08 -1.57 -1.26
N HIS A 26 -3.97 -0.85 -1.40
CA HIS A 26 -2.88 -0.76 -0.44
C HIS A 26 -2.54 0.71 -0.11
N PRO A 27 -3.48 1.48 0.46
CA PRO A 27 -3.27 2.91 0.71
C PRO A 27 -2.23 3.17 1.80
N ASN A 28 -2.04 2.21 2.72
CA ASN A 28 -0.99 2.22 3.73
C ASN A 28 0.40 2.13 3.11
N TYR A 29 0.62 1.25 2.12
CA TYR A 29 1.90 1.15 1.42
C TYR A 29 2.19 2.38 0.56
N PHE A 30 1.17 2.96 -0.07
CA PHE A 30 1.34 4.24 -0.74
C PHE A 30 1.81 5.33 0.25
N GLY A 31 1.16 5.43 1.41
CA GLY A 31 1.57 6.37 2.46
C GLY A 31 2.99 6.15 2.95
N GLU A 32 3.41 4.90 3.14
CA GLU A 32 4.77 4.53 3.54
C GLU A 32 5.81 4.92 2.47
N ILE A 33 5.52 4.68 1.18
CA ILE A 33 6.39 5.09 0.07
C ILE A 33 6.52 6.62 0.04
N VAL A 34 5.41 7.35 0.14
CA VAL A 34 5.41 8.83 0.17
C VAL A 34 6.21 9.35 1.37
N LEU A 35 6.06 8.73 2.54
CA LEU A 35 6.81 9.08 3.74
C LEU A 35 8.31 8.94 3.53
N TRP A 36 8.78 7.79 3.01
CA TRP A 36 10.21 7.55 2.79
C TRP A 36 10.81 8.44 1.69
N ILE A 37 10.04 8.73 0.63
CA ILE A 37 10.43 9.72 -0.37
C ILE A 37 10.54 11.11 0.28
N GLY A 38 9.56 11.51 1.09
CA GLY A 38 9.59 12.79 1.80
C GLY A 38 10.80 12.93 2.73
N ILE A 39 11.13 11.88 3.49
CA ILE A 39 12.33 11.85 4.33
C ILE A 39 13.60 12.01 3.49
N ALA A 40 13.71 11.30 2.36
CA ALA A 40 14.85 11.41 1.48
C ALA A 40 15.01 12.83 0.90
N ILE A 41 13.90 13.48 0.50
CA ILE A 41 13.89 14.86 0.01
C ILE A 41 14.35 15.84 1.09
N ILE A 42 13.85 15.68 2.33
CA ILE A 42 14.24 16.56 3.46
C ILE A 42 15.71 16.38 3.82
N ALA A 43 16.22 15.14 3.79
CA ALA A 43 17.61 14.85 4.11
C ALA A 43 18.60 15.26 3.00
N PHE A 44 18.17 15.27 1.74
CA PHE A 44 19.03 15.48 0.57
C PHE A 44 20.01 16.67 0.68
N PRO A 45 19.59 17.88 1.11
CA PRO A 45 20.48 19.05 1.13
C PRO A 45 21.62 18.98 2.14
N VAL A 46 21.56 18.07 3.11
CA VAL A 46 22.57 17.92 4.18
C VAL A 46 23.42 16.67 4.02
N LEU A 47 23.26 15.91 2.93
CA LEU A 47 24.05 14.71 2.67
C LEU A 47 25.43 15.07 2.11
N GLU A 48 26.46 14.42 2.63
CA GLU A 48 27.85 14.58 2.17
C GLU A 48 28.51 13.22 1.89
N GLY A 49 29.39 13.18 0.86
CA GLY A 49 30.23 12.02 0.57
C GLY A 49 29.47 10.70 0.43
N SER A 50 29.80 9.71 1.26
CA SER A 50 29.15 8.39 1.22
C SER A 50 27.70 8.39 1.72
N GLN A 51 27.22 9.46 2.33
CA GLN A 51 25.86 9.53 2.87
C GLN A 51 24.79 9.48 1.77
N PHE A 52 25.12 9.82 0.51
CA PHE A 52 24.22 9.67 -0.64
C PHE A 52 23.75 8.22 -0.85
N VAL A 53 24.48 7.22 -0.35
CA VAL A 53 24.05 5.81 -0.35
C VAL A 53 22.71 5.62 0.37
N SER A 54 22.39 6.47 1.35
CA SER A 54 21.11 6.42 2.06
C SER A 54 19.89 6.66 1.17
N LEU A 55 20.06 7.32 0.01
CA LEU A 55 18.99 7.54 -0.98
C LEU A 55 18.54 6.26 -1.69
N ILE A 56 19.27 5.14 -1.52
CA ILE A 56 18.82 3.82 -1.96
C ILE A 56 17.64 3.33 -1.10
N SER A 57 17.54 3.79 0.15
CA SER A 57 16.50 3.37 1.10
C SER A 57 15.07 3.49 0.55
N PRO A 58 14.58 4.65 0.06
CA PRO A 58 13.21 4.77 -0.47
C PRO A 58 12.96 3.85 -1.68
N VAL A 59 13.97 3.63 -2.54
CA VAL A 59 13.85 2.70 -3.68
C VAL A 59 13.75 1.26 -3.19
N PHE A 60 14.56 0.90 -2.20
CA PHE A 60 14.56 -0.42 -1.58
C PHE A 60 13.23 -0.71 -0.86
N VAL A 61 12.69 0.25 -0.10
CA VAL A 61 11.37 0.12 0.55
C VAL A 61 10.28 -0.04 -0.49
N PHE A 62 10.28 0.77 -1.55
CA PHE A 62 9.34 0.62 -2.66
C PHE A 62 9.38 -0.79 -3.27
N TRP A 63 10.59 -1.33 -3.52
CA TRP A 63 10.75 -2.67 -4.08
C TRP A 63 10.25 -3.76 -3.12
N LEU A 64 10.60 -3.69 -1.83
CA LEU A 64 10.13 -4.64 -0.83
C LEU A 64 8.60 -4.68 -0.74
N LEU A 65 7.97 -3.50 -0.69
CA LEU A 65 6.52 -3.38 -0.56
C LEU A 65 5.80 -3.82 -1.83
N THR A 66 6.31 -3.51 -3.02
CA THR A 66 5.59 -3.78 -4.28
C THR A 66 5.90 -5.14 -4.91
N LYS A 67 7.07 -5.72 -4.61
CA LYS A 67 7.57 -6.93 -5.30
C LYS A 67 7.86 -8.11 -4.39
N VAL A 68 8.09 -7.91 -3.10
CA VAL A 68 8.54 -8.99 -2.20
C VAL A 68 7.46 -9.34 -1.17
N SER A 69 7.36 -8.56 -0.09
CA SER A 69 6.60 -8.94 1.10
C SER A 69 5.26 -8.22 1.25
N GLY A 70 5.10 -7.05 0.64
CA GLY A 70 3.89 -6.23 0.80
C GLY A 70 2.74 -6.71 -0.08
N VAL A 71 2.52 -5.99 -1.18
CA VAL A 71 1.41 -6.17 -2.12
C VAL A 71 1.26 -7.63 -2.59
N PRO A 72 2.29 -8.34 -3.08
CA PRO A 72 2.10 -9.66 -3.69
C PRO A 72 1.58 -10.71 -2.70
N LEU A 73 2.11 -10.73 -1.48
CA LEU A 73 1.68 -11.69 -0.46
C LEU A 73 0.26 -11.41 0.01
N LEU A 74 -0.10 -10.14 0.21
CA LEU A 74 -1.44 -9.75 0.64
C LEU A 74 -2.48 -9.99 -0.44
N GLU A 75 -2.20 -9.66 -1.70
CA GLU A 75 -3.11 -9.96 -2.82
C GLU A 75 -3.30 -11.47 -2.97
N LYS A 76 -2.22 -12.27 -2.91
CA LYS A 76 -2.31 -13.73 -2.99
C LYS A 76 -3.15 -14.32 -1.86
N HIS A 77 -3.01 -13.82 -0.64
CA HIS A 77 -3.82 -14.26 0.50
C HIS A 77 -5.30 -13.86 0.34
N ALA A 78 -5.56 -12.64 -0.10
CA ALA A 78 -6.89 -12.13 -0.34
C ALA A 78 -7.60 -12.90 -1.47
N ASP A 79 -6.90 -13.21 -2.56
CA ASP A 79 -7.39 -14.03 -3.68
C ASP A 79 -7.74 -15.45 -3.23
N LYS A 80 -6.92 -16.08 -2.37
CA LYS A 80 -7.24 -17.38 -1.78
C LYS A 80 -8.50 -17.34 -0.91
N THR A 81 -8.76 -16.23 -0.23
CA THR A 81 -9.84 -16.10 0.76
C THR A 81 -11.17 -15.65 0.13
N TRP A 82 -11.11 -14.71 -0.81
CA TRP A 82 -12.27 -14.03 -1.39
C TRP A 82 -12.33 -14.08 -2.92
N GLY A 83 -11.37 -14.71 -3.61
CA GLY A 83 -11.28 -14.71 -5.07
C GLY A 83 -12.46 -15.32 -5.82
N LYS A 84 -13.35 -16.06 -5.14
CA LYS A 84 -14.60 -16.58 -5.72
C LYS A 84 -15.81 -15.64 -5.53
N LYS A 85 -15.66 -14.56 -4.74
CA LYS A 85 -16.76 -13.64 -4.46
C LYS A 85 -16.85 -12.54 -5.52
N LYS A 86 -18.05 -12.33 -6.07
CA LYS A 86 -18.29 -11.36 -7.14
C LYS A 86 -17.99 -9.91 -6.72
N ASP A 87 -18.31 -9.55 -5.48
CA ASP A 87 -18.03 -8.23 -4.90
C ASP A 87 -16.53 -7.96 -4.79
N TYR A 88 -15.74 -8.95 -4.39
CA TYR A 88 -14.29 -8.85 -4.30
C TYR A 88 -13.63 -8.69 -5.68
N ILE A 89 -14.08 -9.45 -6.68
CA ILE A 89 -13.59 -9.33 -8.06
C ILE A 89 -13.85 -7.92 -8.59
N LYS A 90 -15.09 -7.43 -8.44
CA LYS A 90 -15.46 -6.07 -8.85
C LYS A 90 -14.60 -5.02 -8.16
N TYR A 91 -14.39 -5.15 -6.85
CA TYR A 91 -13.50 -4.26 -6.10
C TYR A 91 -12.07 -4.24 -6.66
N LYS A 92 -11.50 -5.39 -7.06
CA LYS A 92 -10.17 -5.44 -7.69
C LYS A 92 -10.12 -4.79 -9.07
N GLU A 93 -11.20 -4.82 -9.82
CA GLU A 93 -11.30 -4.19 -11.13
C GLU A 93 -11.42 -2.66 -11.00
N ASP A 94 -12.23 -2.19 -10.05
CA ASP A 94 -12.56 -0.77 -9.89
C ASP A 94 -11.51 0.02 -9.07
N THR A 95 -10.75 -0.65 -8.21
CA THR A 95 -9.80 0.01 -7.29
C THR A 95 -8.35 -0.32 -7.65
N PRO A 96 -7.49 0.68 -7.94
CA PRO A 96 -6.09 0.43 -8.27
C PRO A 96 -5.28 -0.16 -7.10
N ILE A 97 -4.17 -0.84 -7.41
CA ILE A 97 -3.35 -1.52 -6.40
C ILE A 97 -2.72 -0.55 -5.41
N LEU A 98 -2.06 0.50 -5.91
CA LEU A 98 -1.17 1.34 -5.10
C LEU A 98 -1.53 2.82 -5.20
N PHE A 99 -1.50 3.39 -6.40
CA PHE A 99 -1.78 4.82 -6.62
C PHE A 99 -3.27 5.12 -6.41
N PRO A 100 -3.64 6.03 -5.49
CA PRO A 100 -5.04 6.32 -5.20
C PRO A 100 -5.78 6.90 -6.42
N LYS A 101 -7.00 6.41 -6.66
CA LYS A 101 -7.92 6.96 -7.66
C LYS A 101 -8.58 8.23 -7.09
N PHE A 102 -8.06 9.40 -7.45
CA PHE A 102 -8.58 10.69 -6.98
C PHE A 102 -9.82 11.17 -7.76
N PHE A 103 -9.97 10.75 -9.01
CA PHE A 103 -11.10 11.12 -9.87
C PHE A 103 -11.89 9.85 -10.21
N LYS A 104 -13.18 9.83 -9.88
CA LYS A 104 -14.04 8.65 -10.06
C LYS A 104 -14.63 8.56 -11.45
#